data_AF-A0A9D5A1U3-F1
#
_entry.id   AF-A0A9D5A1U3-F1
#
_cell.length_a   1.000
_cell.length_b   1.000
_cell.length_c   1.000
_cell.angle_alpha   90.00
_cell.angle_beta   90.00
_cell.angle_gamma   90.00
#
_symmetry.space_group_name_H-M   'P 1'
#
loop_
_entity.id
_entity.type
_entity.pdbx_description
1 polymer ?
#
loop_
_entity_poly.entity_id
_entity_poly.type
_entity_poly.pdbx_seq_one_letter_code
_entity_poly.pdbx_strand_id
1 'polypeptide(L)'
;FDYDSSPRTATRCQSSMLQGRRKSQEDRTLCVLDVRIPFPGTMGIREVVVGIVAVFDGHNGAEASEMASKLLMEYFVLHTYFLLDAMYSVVSKTSTGKLLHRRDHDHGNLLHRWKEILGWQWHELH
;
A
#
# COMPACT_ATOMS: atom_id res chain seq x y z
N PHE A 1 32.17 -8.78 0.43
CA PHE A 1 31.77 -9.17 -0.93
C PHE A 1 30.26 -9.08 -1.01
N ASP A 2 29.78 -8.47 -2.09
CA ASP A 2 28.54 -7.71 -2.26
C ASP A 2 27.24 -8.36 -1.79
N TYR A 3 26.43 -7.54 -1.12
CA TYR A 3 24.97 -7.71 -1.04
C TYR A 3 24.30 -6.54 -1.80
N ASP A 4 24.78 -6.26 -3.02
CA ASP A 4 24.06 -5.37 -3.93
C ASP A 4 22.98 -6.18 -4.66
N SER A 5 21.95 -6.59 -3.92
CA SER A 5 20.67 -6.88 -4.54
C SER A 5 20.05 -5.51 -4.89
N SER A 6 20.51 -4.94 -6.00
CA SER A 6 19.86 -3.81 -6.65
C SER A 6 18.35 -4.05 -6.59
N PRO A 7 17.53 -3.13 -6.06
CA PRO A 7 16.10 -3.35 -5.98
C PRO A 7 15.62 -3.57 -7.40
N ARG A 8 15.23 -4.80 -7.72
CA ARG A 8 14.57 -5.14 -8.99
C ARG A 8 13.23 -4.41 -8.96
N THR A 9 13.25 -3.12 -9.28
CA THR A 9 12.05 -2.39 -9.64
C THR A 9 11.43 -3.23 -10.74
N ALA A 10 10.18 -3.65 -10.54
CA ALA A 10 9.44 -4.28 -11.60
C ALA A 10 9.28 -3.19 -12.68
N THR A 11 10.20 -3.12 -13.64
CA THR A 11 10.27 -1.98 -14.57
C THR A 11 9.32 -2.15 -15.75
N ARG A 12 8.79 -3.35 -15.95
CA ARG A 12 8.01 -3.69 -17.14
C ARG A 12 6.77 -4.47 -16.76
N CYS A 13 5.65 -3.92 -17.17
CA CYS A 13 4.38 -4.60 -17.17
C CYS A 13 3.92 -4.85 -18.60
N GLN A 14 3.32 -6.00 -18.84
CA GLN A 14 2.65 -6.33 -20.08
C GLN A 14 1.29 -6.92 -19.72
N SER A 15 0.23 -6.34 -20.28
CA SER A 15 -1.11 -6.91 -20.21
C SER A 15 -1.69 -7.01 -21.61
N SER A 16 -2.61 -7.94 -21.79
CA SER A 16 -3.38 -8.10 -23.01
C SER A 16 -4.81 -8.40 -22.63
N MET A 17 -5.75 -7.80 -23.35
CA MET A 17 -7.17 -8.02 -23.17
C MET A 17 -7.77 -8.40 -24.51
N LEU A 18 -8.58 -9.45 -24.53
CA LEU A 18 -9.19 -9.98 -25.74
C LEU A 18 -10.70 -10.11 -25.54
N GLN A 19 -11.49 -9.43 -26.37
CA GLN A 19 -12.95 -9.54 -26.34
C GLN A 19 -13.44 -10.96 -26.72
N GLY A 20 -12.71 -11.63 -27.61
CA GLY A 20 -13.03 -12.96 -28.10
C GLY A 20 -14.37 -12.98 -28.85
N ARG A 21 -15.29 -13.86 -28.43
CA ARG A 21 -16.60 -14.07 -29.06
C ARG A 21 -17.73 -13.23 -28.43
N ARG A 22 -17.42 -12.38 -27.45
CA ARG A 22 -18.42 -11.54 -26.76
C ARG A 22 -18.85 -10.38 -27.65
N LYS A 23 -20.03 -9.80 -27.37
CA LYS A 23 -20.56 -8.64 -28.11
C LYS A 23 -19.87 -7.33 -27.72
N SER A 24 -19.40 -7.24 -26.48
CA SER A 24 -18.76 -6.09 -25.85
C SER A 24 -17.51 -6.55 -25.11
N GLN A 25 -16.50 -5.67 -25.00
CA GLN A 25 -15.38 -5.87 -24.09
C GLN A 25 -15.65 -5.17 -22.76
N GLU A 26 -15.97 -5.97 -21.75
CA GLU A 26 -16.33 -5.50 -20.41
C GLU A 26 -15.12 -5.54 -19.46
N ASP A 27 -14.08 -6.30 -19.79
CA ASP A 27 -12.90 -6.40 -18.95
C ASP A 27 -12.12 -5.08 -18.93
N ARG A 28 -11.35 -4.85 -17.86
CA ARG A 28 -10.30 -3.82 -17.77
C ARG A 28 -9.06 -4.39 -17.09
N THR A 29 -7.90 -3.80 -17.35
CA THR A 29 -6.66 -4.12 -16.63
C THR A 29 -5.98 -2.84 -16.18
N LEU A 30 -5.33 -2.90 -15.03
CA LEU A 30 -4.49 -1.84 -14.50
C LEU A 30 -3.12 -2.42 -14.21
N CYS A 31 -2.07 -1.66 -14.53
CA CYS A 31 -0.73 -2.00 -14.12
C CYS A 31 0.11 -0.78 -13.75
N VAL A 32 0.56 -0.72 -12.50
CA VAL A 32 1.36 0.38 -11.94
C VAL A 32 2.45 -0.23 -11.08
N LEU A 33 3.71 -0.13 -11.49
CA LEU A 33 4.81 -0.87 -10.84
C LEU A 33 5.72 -0.02 -9.93
N ASP A 34 5.57 1.31 -9.95
CA ASP A 34 6.39 2.24 -9.17
C ASP A 34 5.53 3.11 -8.24
N VAL A 35 4.67 2.47 -7.44
CA VAL A 35 3.93 3.17 -6.37
C VAL A 35 4.85 3.31 -5.17
N ARG A 36 5.18 4.54 -4.79
CA ARG A 36 6.10 4.82 -3.68
C ARG A 36 5.35 5.20 -2.43
N ILE A 37 5.51 4.41 -1.37
CA ILE A 37 4.83 4.60 -0.09
C ILE A 37 5.86 4.99 0.98
N PRO A 38 5.74 6.16 1.62
CA PRO A 38 6.69 6.64 2.62
C PRO A 38 6.37 6.10 4.02
N PHE A 39 6.92 4.95 4.38
CA PHE A 39 6.74 4.38 5.72
C PHE A 39 7.71 5.02 6.74
N PRO A 40 7.25 5.33 7.96
CA PRO A 40 8.14 5.74 9.04
C PRO A 40 9.06 4.58 9.47
N GLY A 41 10.36 4.82 9.49
CA GLY A 41 11.39 3.89 9.94
C GLY A 41 12.25 4.46 11.06
N THR A 42 13.12 3.62 11.64
CA THR A 42 14.01 4.00 12.76
C THR A 42 15.03 5.08 12.39
N MET A 43 15.39 5.19 11.10
CA MET A 43 16.36 6.17 10.58
C MET A 43 15.68 7.30 9.77
N GLY A 44 14.37 7.47 9.89
CA GLY A 44 13.58 8.44 9.11
C GLY A 44 12.57 7.78 8.17
N ILE A 45 12.12 8.53 7.15
CA ILE A 45 11.15 8.03 6.17
C ILE A 45 11.84 7.03 5.24
N ARG A 46 11.27 5.83 5.10
CA ARG A 46 11.68 4.81 4.15
C ARG A 46 10.65 4.72 3.03
N GLU A 47 11.07 5.02 1.80
CA GLU A 47 10.25 4.75 0.63
C GLU A 47 10.22 3.24 0.35
N VAL A 48 9.02 2.68 0.25
CA VAL A 48 8.78 1.31 -0.19
C VAL A 48 8.10 1.37 -1.55
N VAL A 49 8.70 0.70 -2.54
CA VAL A 49 8.14 0.58 -3.88
C VAL A 49 7.18 -0.61 -3.91
N VAL A 50 5.93 -0.36 -4.33
CA VAL A 50 4.87 -1.35 -4.48
C VAL A 50 4.43 -1.39 -5.94
N GLY A 51 4.27 -2.61 -6.46
CA GLY A 51 3.65 -2.84 -7.76
C GLY A 51 2.23 -3.36 -7.60
N ILE A 52 1.30 -2.79 -8.36
CA ILE A 52 -0.12 -3.13 -8.40
C ILE A 52 -0.47 -3.56 -9.82
N VAL A 53 -0.96 -4.79 -9.94
CA VAL A 53 -1.52 -5.34 -11.18
C VAL A 53 -2.92 -5.83 -10.85
N ALA A 54 -3.92 -5.37 -11.60
CA ALA A 54 -5.31 -5.73 -11.37
C ALA A 54 -6.01 -6.07 -12.69
N VAL A 55 -6.92 -7.05 -12.60
CA VAL A 55 -7.82 -7.45 -13.67
C VAL A 55 -9.24 -7.27 -13.15
N PHE A 56 -10.07 -6.60 -13.94
CA PHE A 56 -11.47 -6.33 -13.62
C PHE A 56 -12.32 -7.03 -14.68
N ASP A 57 -13.01 -8.10 -14.28
CA ASP A 57 -13.96 -8.85 -15.11
C ASP A 57 -15.32 -8.15 -15.04
N GLY A 58 -15.72 -7.51 -16.14
CA GLY A 58 -16.97 -6.75 -16.18
C GLY A 58 -18.18 -7.67 -16.36
N HIS A 59 -19.33 -7.27 -15.81
CA HIS A 59 -20.55 -8.05 -15.92
C HIS A 59 -21.78 -7.15 -16.11
N ASN A 60 -22.58 -7.47 -17.12
CA ASN A 60 -23.76 -6.70 -17.53
C ASN A 60 -23.43 -5.25 -17.92
N GLY A 61 -22.21 -5.04 -18.45
CA GLY A 61 -21.70 -3.73 -18.78
C GLY A 61 -20.25 -3.53 -18.34
N ALA A 62 -19.60 -2.55 -18.97
CA ALA A 62 -18.21 -2.21 -18.68
C ALA A 62 -18.09 -1.12 -17.61
N GLU A 63 -19.20 -0.59 -17.10
CA GLU A 63 -19.23 0.60 -16.24
C GLU A 63 -18.52 0.35 -14.92
N ALA A 64 -18.75 -0.79 -14.28
CA ALA A 64 -18.14 -1.13 -12.99
C ALA A 64 -16.64 -1.40 -13.13
N SER A 65 -16.23 -2.20 -14.10
CA SER A 65 -14.81 -2.50 -14.38
C SER A 65 -14.05 -1.25 -14.84
N GLU A 66 -14.67 -0.39 -15.65
CA GLU A 66 -14.12 0.90 -16.06
C GLU A 66 -13.89 1.81 -14.87
N MET A 67 -14.91 1.98 -14.02
CA MET A 67 -14.82 2.78 -12.81
C MET A 67 -13.74 2.23 -11.87
N ALA A 68 -13.73 0.93 -11.62
CA ALA A 68 -12.76 0.29 -10.73
C ALA A 68 -11.32 0.46 -11.24
N SER A 69 -11.09 0.29 -12.55
CA SER A 69 -9.75 0.45 -13.15
C SER A 69 -9.19 1.87 -13.05
N LYS A 70 -10.07 2.89 -13.11
CA LYS A 70 -9.68 4.30 -12.98
C LYS A 70 -9.46 4.69 -11.52
N LEU A 71 -10.36 4.28 -10.63
CA LEU A 71 -10.40 4.74 -9.25
C LEU A 71 -9.48 3.95 -8.31
N LEU A 72 -9.10 2.71 -8.65
CA LEU A 72 -8.28 1.87 -7.76
C LEU A 72 -7.03 2.60 -7.27
N MET A 73 -6.28 3.24 -8.16
CA MET A 73 -5.05 3.95 -7.76
C MET A 73 -5.32 5.19 -6.92
N GLU A 74 -6.33 5.98 -7.28
CA GLU A 74 -6.68 7.20 -6.57
C GLU A 74 -7.07 6.88 -5.12
N TYR A 75 -7.96 5.91 -4.94
CA TYR A 75 -8.38 5.49 -3.61
C TYR A 75 -7.28 4.73 -2.87
N PHE A 76 -6.47 3.92 -3.55
CA PHE A 76 -5.34 3.24 -2.89
C PHE A 76 -4.37 4.24 -2.27
N VAL A 77 -3.98 5.27 -3.04
CA VAL A 77 -3.09 6.33 -2.57
C VAL A 77 -3.74 7.13 -1.44
N LEU A 78 -4.98 7.55 -1.62
CA LEU A 78 -5.73 8.31 -0.61
C LEU A 78 -5.82 7.57 0.72
N HIS A 79 -6.24 6.29 0.71
CA HIS A 79 -6.35 5.49 1.91
C HIS A 79 -4.98 5.21 2.54
N THR A 80 -3.95 5.00 1.74
CA THR A 80 -2.58 4.83 2.25
C THR A 80 -2.12 6.07 3.00
N TYR A 81 -2.38 7.28 2.47
CA TYR A 81 -2.06 8.53 3.16
C TYR A 81 -2.84 8.68 4.47
N PHE A 82 -4.13 8.36 4.50
CA PHE A 82 -4.91 8.41 5.75
C PHE A 82 -4.37 7.46 6.81
N LEU A 83 -3.99 6.24 6.42
CA LEU A 83 -3.38 5.27 7.34
C LEU A 83 -2.03 5.77 7.85
N LEU A 84 -1.18 6.27 6.96
CA LEU A 84 0.11 6.83 7.34
C LEU A 84 -0.06 8.03 8.27
N ASP A 85 -0.96 8.96 7.99
CA ASP A 85 -1.23 10.12 8.84
C ASP A 85 -1.73 9.70 10.24
N ALA A 86 -2.67 8.75 10.30
CA ALA A 86 -3.12 8.18 11.57
C ALA A 86 -1.96 7.52 12.33
N MET A 87 -1.09 6.78 11.64
CA MET A 87 0.12 6.18 12.22
C MET A 87 1.09 7.25 12.74
N TYR A 88 1.37 8.31 11.96
CA TYR A 88 2.20 9.44 12.38
C TYR A 88 1.61 10.18 13.58
N SER A 89 0.28 10.32 13.65
CA SER A 89 -0.42 10.93 14.78
C SER A 89 -0.24 10.10 16.06
N VAL A 90 -0.36 8.78 15.98
CA VAL A 90 -0.15 7.88 17.13
C VAL A 90 1.33 7.87 17.56
N VAL A 91 2.26 7.80 16.62
CA VAL A 91 3.70 7.82 16.91
C VAL A 91 4.12 9.16 17.52
N SER A 92 3.66 10.28 16.98
CA SER A 92 3.96 11.61 17.52
C SER A 92 3.39 11.79 18.92
N LYS A 93 2.10 11.46 19.15
CA LYS A 93 1.46 11.52 20.49
C LYS A 93 2.18 10.65 21.51
N THR A 94 2.58 9.44 21.14
CA THR A 94 3.36 8.57 22.02
C THR A 94 4.77 9.11 22.25
N SER A 95 5.40 9.75 21.26
CA SER A 95 6.70 10.42 21.45
C SER A 95 6.59 11.63 22.38
N THR A 96 5.54 12.45 22.27
CA THR A 96 5.32 13.62 23.13
C THR A 96 5.02 13.20 24.57
N GLY A 97 4.25 12.12 24.75
CA GLY A 97 4.03 11.50 26.07
C GLY A 97 5.30 10.87 26.66
N LYS A 98 6.19 10.32 25.83
CA LYS A 98 7.46 9.68 26.25
C LYS A 98 8.60 10.69 26.42
N LEU A 99 8.55 11.87 25.78
CA LEU A 99 9.48 12.98 26.02
C LEU A 99 9.37 13.55 27.44
N LEU A 100 8.22 13.35 28.10
CA LEU A 100 8.05 13.63 29.54
C LEU A 100 8.67 12.56 30.46
N HIS A 101 9.08 11.40 29.94
CA HIS A 101 9.72 10.32 30.69
C HIS A 101 10.91 9.72 29.91
N ARG A 102 12.04 10.43 29.92
CA ARG A 102 13.31 9.93 29.36
C ARG A 102 13.90 8.80 30.22
N ARG A 103 14.04 7.59 29.65
CA ARG A 103 15.31 6.83 29.65
C ARG A 103 15.31 5.68 28.65
N ASP A 104 16.47 5.49 28.05
CA ASP A 104 16.84 4.48 27.06
C ASP A 104 16.44 3.06 27.45
N HIS A 105 15.74 2.37 26.54
CA HIS A 105 15.66 0.90 26.33
C HIS A 105 14.32 0.59 25.66
N ASP A 106 14.17 0.77 24.34
CA ASP A 106 12.88 0.36 23.74
C ASP A 106 12.86 0.09 22.23
N HIS A 107 13.92 -0.49 21.69
CA HIS A 107 13.99 -0.85 20.27
C HIS A 107 13.13 -2.07 19.90
N GLY A 108 12.90 -3.01 20.84
CA GLY A 108 12.04 -4.19 20.61
C GLY A 108 10.55 -3.86 20.60
N ASN A 109 10.13 -2.83 21.32
CA ASN A 109 8.73 -2.50 21.50
C ASN A 109 8.09 -1.84 20.29
N LEU A 110 8.86 -1.19 19.41
CA LEU A 110 8.29 -0.55 18.22
C LEU A 110 7.81 -1.60 17.21
N LEU A 111 8.64 -2.58 16.85
CA LEU A 111 8.28 -3.64 15.90
C LEU A 111 7.14 -4.53 16.40
N HIS A 112 7.15 -4.89 17.69
CA HIS A 112 6.06 -5.63 18.30
C HIS A 112 4.74 -4.85 18.28
N ARG A 113 4.79 -3.55 18.58
CA ARG A 113 3.62 -2.67 18.57
C ARG A 113 3.11 -2.36 17.16
N TRP A 114 3.98 -2.33 16.15
CA TRP A 114 3.59 -2.29 14.73
C TRP A 114 2.82 -3.55 14.33
N LYS A 115 3.28 -4.72 14.78
CA LYS A 115 2.62 -6.01 14.51
C LYS A 115 1.27 -6.09 15.20
N GLU A 116 1.16 -5.57 16.42
CA GLU A 116 -0.11 -5.39 17.11
C GLU A 116 -1.02 -4.44 16.32
N ILE A 117 -0.64 -3.18 16.08
CA ILE A 117 -1.51 -2.18 15.41
C ILE A 117 -2.02 -2.67 14.05
N LEU A 118 -1.15 -3.29 13.25
CA LEU A 118 -1.57 -3.92 12.00
C LEU A 118 -2.54 -5.08 12.27
N GLY A 119 -2.30 -5.93 13.28
CA GLY A 119 -3.18 -7.01 13.69
C GLY A 119 -4.56 -6.58 14.23
N TRP A 120 -4.66 -5.48 14.99
CA TRP A 120 -5.93 -4.93 15.48
C TRP A 120 -6.81 -4.45 14.31
N GLN A 121 -6.20 -3.85 13.28
CA GLN A 121 -6.94 -3.33 12.13
C GLN A 121 -7.48 -4.44 11.20
N TRP A 122 -6.87 -5.64 11.18
CA TRP A 122 -7.43 -6.81 10.47
C TRP A 122 -8.62 -7.45 11.21
N HIS A 123 -8.68 -7.34 12.54
CA HIS A 123 -9.74 -7.96 13.36
C HIS A 123 -11.03 -7.13 13.47
N GLU A 124 -11.04 -5.85 13.08
CA GLU A 124 -12.24 -5.00 13.04
C GLU A 124 -12.98 -5.02 11.68
N LEU A 125 -12.56 -5.86 10.73
CA LEU A 125 -13.16 -5.99 9.40
C LEU A 125 -14.02 -7.27 9.20
N HIS A 126 -14.48 -7.92 10.28
CA HIS A 126 -15.43 -9.04 10.22
C HIS A 126 -16.64 -8.79 11.12
#